data_AF-A0A5B9DC59-F1
#
_entry.id   AF-A0A5B9DC59-F1
#
_cell.length_a   1.000
_cell.length_b   1.000
_cell.length_c   1.000
_cell.angle_alpha   90.00
_cell.angle_beta   90.00
_cell.angle_gamma   90.00
#
_symmetry.space_group_name_H-M   'P 1'
#
loop_
_entity.id
_entity.type
_entity.pdbx_description
1 polymer ?
#
loop_
_entity_poly.entity_id
_entity_poly.type
_entity_poly.pdbx_seq_one_letter_code
_entity_poly.pdbx_strand_id
1 'polypeptide(L)'
;MTLDEAFLKIRANIGDSVAQNYFTKQIQKNIEKSKELGIKIDTLSMSLQMEFSRIQGTMLHQLKTKSTGRSLKDIIMNGLDTILEIYGQDEFYKDFLMELLGELIECLTSKAIQSYLLIKELNLIHDYNQIVSSIQDLEYQDVIRILKILIISSTIRRHERRTFIRGC
;
A
#
# COMPACT_ATOMS: atom_id res chain seq x y z
N MET A 1 0.80 -20.63 15.59
CA MET A 1 0.15 -20.46 16.91
C MET A 1 -0.62 -19.16 16.84
N THR A 2 -1.94 -19.23 16.85
CA THR A 2 -2.79 -18.04 16.75
C THR A 2 -2.77 -17.24 18.06
N LEU A 3 -3.16 -15.96 18.01
CA LEU A 3 -3.31 -15.14 19.22
C LEU A 3 -4.23 -15.81 20.25
N ASP A 4 -5.32 -16.46 19.82
CA ASP A 4 -6.26 -17.15 20.70
C ASP A 4 -5.63 -18.39 21.38
N GLU A 5 -4.79 -19.16 20.67
CA GLU A 5 -4.05 -20.29 21.24
C GLU A 5 -3.01 -19.85 22.27
N ALA A 6 -2.38 -18.69 22.06
CA ALA A 6 -1.47 -18.08 23.02
C ALA A 6 -2.22 -17.56 24.27
N PHE A 7 -3.44 -17.03 24.11
CA PHE A 7 -4.29 -16.58 25.22
C PHE A 7 -4.61 -17.74 26.17
N LEU A 8 -5.10 -18.84 25.62
CA LEU A 8 -5.51 -20.01 26.40
C LEU A 8 -4.32 -20.63 27.18
N LYS A 9 -3.12 -20.68 26.58
CA LYS A 9 -1.91 -21.16 27.24
C LYS A 9 -1.40 -20.24 28.35
N ILE A 10 -1.42 -18.91 28.15
CA ILE A 10 -0.94 -17.95 29.16
C ILE A 10 -1.94 -17.87 30.32
N ARG A 11 -3.25 -17.86 30.02
CA ARG A 11 -4.33 -17.90 30.99
C ARG A 11 -4.25 -19.13 31.90
N ALA A 12 -3.96 -20.30 31.34
CA ALA A 12 -3.83 -21.55 32.07
C ALA A 12 -2.62 -21.61 33.03
N ASN A 13 -1.56 -20.82 32.79
CA ASN A 13 -0.29 -20.92 33.52
C ASN A 13 0.03 -19.74 34.46
N ILE A 14 -0.50 -18.53 34.21
CA ILE A 14 -0.02 -17.30 34.88
C ILE A 14 -1.17 -16.40 35.42
N GLY A 15 -2.42 -16.75 35.12
CA GLY A 15 -3.62 -16.02 35.59
C GLY A 15 -4.10 -14.88 34.68
N ASP A 16 -5.38 -14.51 34.82
CA ASP A 16 -6.12 -13.65 33.88
C ASP A 16 -5.51 -12.25 33.71
N SER A 17 -5.00 -11.64 34.79
CA SER A 17 -4.42 -10.27 34.75
C SER A 17 -3.12 -10.19 33.94
N VAL A 18 -2.27 -11.22 34.01
CA VAL A 18 -1.01 -11.27 33.24
C VAL A 18 -1.28 -11.57 31.78
N ALA A 19 -2.25 -12.46 31.51
CA ALA A 19 -2.74 -12.70 30.15
C ALA A 19 -3.29 -11.41 29.53
N GLN A 20 -4.20 -10.69 30.20
CA GLN A 20 -4.74 -9.43 29.70
C GLN A 20 -3.64 -8.39 29.38
N ASN A 21 -2.67 -8.22 30.28
CA ASN A 21 -1.54 -7.29 30.04
C ASN A 21 -0.69 -7.68 28.83
N TYR A 22 -0.46 -8.97 28.59
CA TYR A 22 0.25 -9.44 27.40
C TYR A 22 -0.52 -9.11 26.12
N PHE A 23 -1.83 -9.34 26.11
CA PHE A 23 -2.69 -9.05 24.96
C PHE A 23 -2.74 -7.56 24.62
N THR A 24 -2.95 -6.72 25.63
CA THR A 24 -2.95 -5.26 25.45
C THR A 24 -1.64 -4.78 24.84
N LYS A 25 -0.49 -5.30 25.30
CA LYS A 25 0.82 -4.96 24.72
C LYS A 25 0.97 -5.41 23.27
N GLN A 26 0.49 -6.60 22.92
CA GLN A 26 0.55 -7.08 21.53
C GLN A 26 -0.38 -6.30 20.60
N ILE A 27 -1.59 -5.98 21.05
CA ILE A 27 -2.51 -5.12 20.30
C ILE A 27 -1.88 -3.74 20.06
N GLN A 28 -1.31 -3.13 21.10
CA GLN A 28 -0.63 -1.84 20.99
C GLN A 28 0.52 -1.89 19.97
N LYS A 29 1.34 -2.94 20.03
CA LYS A 29 2.44 -3.16 19.07
C LYS A 29 1.91 -3.29 17.63
N ASN A 30 0.83 -4.02 17.42
CA ASN A 30 0.20 -4.18 16.11
C ASN A 30 -0.38 -2.86 15.58
N ILE A 31 -0.96 -2.03 16.45
CA ILE A 31 -1.43 -0.67 16.11
C ILE A 31 -0.26 0.23 15.68
N GLU A 32 0.88 0.14 16.36
CA GLU A 32 2.08 0.92 16.01
C GLU A 32 2.63 0.49 14.65
N LYS A 33 2.72 -0.82 14.41
CA LYS A 33 3.11 -1.38 13.11
C LYS A 33 2.18 -0.95 11.99
N SER A 34 0.86 -1.06 12.17
CA SER A 34 -0.11 -0.68 11.14
C SER A 34 -0.01 0.81 10.79
N LYS A 35 0.17 1.68 11.80
CA LYS A 35 0.43 3.11 11.60
C LYS A 35 1.71 3.36 10.80
N GLU A 36 2.80 2.68 11.15
CA GLU A 36 4.08 2.86 10.46
C GLU A 36 3.95 2.57 8.96
N LEU A 37 3.42 1.40 8.59
CA LEU A 37 3.26 1.02 7.19
C LEU A 37 2.20 1.89 6.47
N GLY A 38 1.09 2.18 7.15
CA GLY A 38 0.02 3.05 6.64
C GLY A 38 0.52 4.44 6.27
N ILE A 39 1.34 5.06 7.13
CA ILE A 39 1.92 6.39 6.86
C ILE A 39 2.80 6.37 5.61
N LYS A 40 3.58 5.31 5.37
CA LYS A 40 4.42 5.20 4.17
C LYS A 40 3.59 5.09 2.90
N ILE A 41 2.53 4.29 2.93
CA ILE A 41 1.58 4.15 1.81
C ILE A 41 0.89 5.49 1.53
N ASP A 42 0.43 6.18 2.58
CA ASP A 42 -0.21 7.48 2.47
C ASP A 42 0.72 8.52 1.86
N THR A 43 1.94 8.62 2.37
CA THR A 43 2.97 9.55 1.88
C THR A 43 3.26 9.34 0.38
N LEU A 44 3.42 8.09 -0.03
CA LEU A 44 3.64 7.76 -1.43
C LEU A 44 2.41 8.08 -2.28
N SER A 45 1.20 7.72 -1.84
CA SER A 45 -0.02 8.02 -2.58
C SER A 45 -0.23 9.53 -2.80
N MET A 46 0.05 10.35 -1.80
CA MET A 46 -0.02 11.81 -1.90
C MET A 46 1.03 12.36 -2.86
N SER A 47 2.26 11.84 -2.79
CA SER A 47 3.35 12.24 -3.69
C SER A 47 3.05 11.91 -5.15
N LEU A 48 2.48 10.72 -5.41
CA LEU A 48 2.04 10.35 -6.76
C LEU A 48 0.89 11.20 -7.24
N GLN A 49 -0.10 11.48 -6.38
CA GLN A 49 -1.21 12.36 -6.74
C GLN A 49 -0.71 13.75 -7.16
N MET A 50 0.22 14.34 -6.41
CA MET A 50 0.77 15.66 -6.74
C MET A 50 1.47 15.67 -8.09
N GLU A 51 2.30 14.65 -8.36
CA GLU A 51 2.99 14.53 -9.64
C GLU A 51 2.03 14.22 -10.79
N PHE A 52 0.98 13.43 -10.55
CA PHE A 52 -0.04 13.13 -11.57
C PHE A 52 -0.86 14.37 -11.92
N SER A 53 -1.25 15.17 -10.93
CA SER A 53 -1.89 16.47 -11.15
C SER A 53 -0.97 17.44 -11.88
N ARG A 54 0.33 17.42 -11.59
CA ARG A 54 1.32 18.22 -12.33
C ARG A 54 1.40 17.80 -13.80
N ILE A 55 1.33 16.50 -14.10
CA ILE A 55 1.30 16.00 -15.48
C ILE A 55 0.05 16.51 -16.20
N GLN A 56 -1.12 16.40 -15.57
CA GLN A 56 -2.41 16.82 -16.14
C GLN A 56 -2.53 18.34 -16.30
N GLY A 57 -2.05 19.13 -15.34
CA GLY A 57 -2.21 20.58 -15.29
C GLY A 57 -1.25 21.37 -16.19
N THR A 58 -0.36 20.71 -16.92
CA THR A 58 0.60 21.41 -17.79
C THR A 58 0.23 21.27 -19.26
N MET A 59 0.21 22.38 -20.01
CA MET A 59 0.31 22.35 -21.48
C MET A 59 1.63 21.70 -21.99
N LEU A 60 2.47 21.18 -21.08
CA LEU A 60 3.77 20.54 -21.32
C LEU A 60 3.66 19.06 -21.76
N HIS A 61 2.49 18.58 -22.18
CA HIS A 61 2.35 17.25 -22.78
C HIS A 61 3.33 17.00 -23.95
N GLN A 62 3.95 18.07 -24.49
CA GLN A 62 4.87 18.04 -25.63
C GLN A 62 6.33 18.41 -25.34
N LEU A 63 6.73 18.93 -24.15
CA LEU A 63 8.05 19.59 -24.01
C LEU A 63 9.02 19.04 -22.94
N LYS A 64 8.59 18.18 -21.99
CA LYS A 64 9.52 17.64 -20.95
C LYS A 64 9.24 16.19 -20.49
N THR A 65 8.84 15.31 -21.41
CA THR A 65 8.43 13.93 -21.06
C THR A 65 9.53 13.09 -20.40
N LYS A 66 10.82 13.32 -20.70
CA LYS A 66 11.93 12.51 -20.16
C LYS A 66 12.37 12.86 -18.74
N SER A 67 12.39 14.14 -18.34
CA SER A 67 12.86 14.54 -17.00
C SER A 67 11.79 14.28 -15.94
N THR A 68 10.52 14.57 -16.25
CA THR A 68 9.38 14.29 -15.35
C THR A 68 9.19 12.79 -15.16
N GLY A 69 9.32 12.00 -16.23
CA GLY A 69 9.25 10.53 -16.14
C GLY A 69 10.34 9.90 -15.27
N ARG A 70 11.58 10.41 -15.30
CA ARG A 70 12.65 9.95 -14.39
C ARG A 70 12.33 10.27 -12.93
N SER A 71 11.95 11.52 -12.64
CA SER A 71 11.58 11.94 -11.28
C SER A 71 10.45 11.08 -10.71
N LEU A 72 9.42 10.80 -11.51
CA LEU A 72 8.29 9.99 -11.07
C LEU A 72 8.70 8.54 -10.82
N LYS A 73 9.50 7.95 -11.73
CA LYS A 73 10.06 6.62 -11.54
C LYS A 73 10.86 6.52 -10.24
N ASP A 74 11.68 7.53 -9.94
CA ASP A 74 12.50 7.56 -8.73
C ASP A 74 11.63 7.66 -7.47
N ILE A 75 10.58 8.50 -7.49
CA ILE A 75 9.59 8.61 -6.40
C ILE A 75 8.92 7.25 -6.14
N ILE A 76 8.42 6.61 -7.20
CA ILE A 76 7.73 5.31 -7.08
C ILE A 76 8.70 4.25 -6.57
N MET A 77 9.91 4.16 -7.13
CA MET A 77 10.89 3.16 -6.73
C MET A 77 11.31 3.32 -5.27
N ASN A 78 11.73 4.52 -4.86
CA ASN A 78 12.19 4.79 -3.50
C ASN A 78 11.07 4.54 -2.47
N GLY A 79 9.85 4.96 -2.80
CA GLY A 79 8.68 4.73 -1.95
C GLY A 79 8.34 3.24 -1.82
N LEU A 80 8.29 2.50 -2.94
CA LEU A 80 8.02 1.06 -2.91
C LEU A 80 9.12 0.28 -2.18
N ASP A 81 10.40 0.65 -2.33
CA ASP A 81 11.49 -0.05 -1.64
C ASP A 81 11.41 0.17 -0.12
N THR A 82 11.06 1.37 0.33
CA THR A 82 10.82 1.65 1.76
C THR A 82 9.64 0.83 2.31
N ILE A 83 8.53 0.77 1.56
CA ILE A 83 7.33 0.00 1.95
C ILE A 83 7.66 -1.50 1.98
N LEU A 84 8.42 -2.00 1.00
CA LEU A 84 8.85 -3.40 0.92
C LEU A 84 9.77 -3.79 2.08
N GLU A 85 10.66 -2.90 2.50
CA GLU A 85 11.55 -3.14 3.63
C GLU A 85 10.77 -3.37 4.92
N ILE A 86 9.73 -2.57 5.18
CA ILE A 86 8.86 -2.74 6.36
C ILE A 86 8.00 -3.99 6.19
N TYR A 87 7.34 -4.14 5.03
CA TYR A 87 6.43 -5.24 4.74
C TYR A 87 7.09 -6.62 4.91
N GLY A 88 8.37 -6.75 4.52
CA GLY A 88 9.10 -8.02 4.61
C GLY A 88 9.59 -8.41 6.01
N GLN A 89 9.35 -7.60 7.04
CA GLN A 89 9.87 -7.86 8.40
C GLN A 89 9.00 -8.80 9.23
N ASP A 90 7.70 -8.87 8.96
CA ASP A 90 6.75 -9.56 9.84
C ASP A 90 5.49 -10.00 9.08
N GLU A 91 4.99 -11.21 9.35
CA GLU A 91 3.76 -11.74 8.73
C GLU A 91 2.53 -10.88 9.03
N PHE A 92 2.50 -10.17 10.16
CA PHE A 92 1.43 -9.23 10.51
C PHE A 92 1.10 -8.26 9.37
N TYR A 93 2.11 -7.77 8.66
CA TYR A 93 1.90 -6.79 7.59
C TYR A 93 1.17 -7.38 6.38
N LYS A 94 1.24 -8.70 6.17
CA LYS A 94 0.48 -9.38 5.12
C LYS A 94 -1.01 -9.31 5.38
N ASP A 95 -1.43 -9.69 6.58
CA ASP A 95 -2.84 -9.67 6.96
C ASP A 95 -3.37 -8.23 6.97
N PHE A 96 -2.60 -7.30 7.54
CA PHE A 96 -2.95 -5.87 7.55
C PHE A 96 -3.13 -5.28 6.14
N LEU A 97 -2.22 -5.55 5.20
CA LEU A 97 -2.36 -5.01 3.85
C LEU A 97 -3.52 -5.63 3.08
N MET A 98 -3.86 -6.90 3.34
CA MET A 98 -5.01 -7.56 2.72
C MET A 98 -6.33 -6.98 3.24
N GLU A 99 -6.43 -6.71 4.54
CA GLU A 99 -7.58 -6.04 5.15
C GLU A 99 -7.74 -4.62 4.61
N LEU A 100 -6.66 -3.83 4.63
CA LEU A 100 -6.65 -2.47 4.11
C LEU A 100 -7.01 -2.41 2.61
N LEU A 101 -6.56 -3.39 1.82
CA LEU A 101 -6.92 -3.49 0.40
C LEU A 101 -8.43 -3.69 0.22
N GLY A 102 -9.05 -4.54 1.03
CA GLY A 102 -10.50 -4.77 1.03
C GLY A 102 -11.27 -3.49 1.35
N GLU A 103 -10.91 -2.82 2.46
CA GLU A 103 -11.52 -1.56 2.89
C GLU A 103 -11.45 -0.48 1.81
N LEU A 104 -10.28 -0.33 1.17
CA LEU A 104 -10.08 0.67 0.12
C LEU A 104 -10.95 0.42 -1.10
N ILE A 105 -11.11 -0.85 -1.50
CA ILE A 105 -11.93 -1.24 -2.66
C ILE A 105 -13.42 -1.03 -2.36
N GLU A 106 -13.89 -1.38 -1.17
CA GLU A 106 -15.28 -1.18 -0.75
C GLU A 106 -15.68 0.30 -0.71
N CYS A 107 -14.72 1.18 -0.43
CA CYS A 107 -14.94 2.63 -0.41
C CYS A 107 -14.85 3.32 -1.79
N LEU A 108 -14.63 2.58 -2.89
CA LEU A 108 -14.59 3.18 -4.22
C LEU A 108 -15.99 3.48 -4.75
N THR A 109 -16.14 4.64 -5.40
CA THR A 109 -17.34 4.92 -6.19
C THR A 109 -17.42 4.01 -7.43
N SER A 110 -18.62 3.87 -8.01
CA SER A 110 -18.80 3.06 -9.24
C SER A 110 -17.90 3.52 -10.40
N LYS A 111 -17.68 4.83 -10.54
CA LYS A 111 -16.78 5.40 -11.55
C LYS A 111 -15.32 5.02 -11.27
N ALA A 112 -14.91 5.11 -10.01
CA ALA A 112 -13.58 4.73 -9.57
C ALA A 112 -13.31 3.22 -9.74
N ILE A 113 -14.30 2.36 -9.49
CA ILE A 113 -14.19 0.92 -9.74
C ILE A 113 -13.91 0.65 -11.22
N GLN A 114 -14.60 1.33 -12.14
CA GLN A 114 -14.37 1.17 -13.58
C GLN A 114 -12.93 1.56 -13.96
N SER A 115 -12.46 2.73 -13.49
CA SER A 115 -11.07 3.16 -13.69
C SER A 115 -10.07 2.17 -13.09
N TYR A 116 -10.32 1.67 -11.88
CA TYR A 116 -9.48 0.69 -11.21
C TYR A 116 -9.36 -0.61 -12.02
N LEU A 117 -10.48 -1.13 -12.55
CA LEU A 117 -10.48 -2.35 -13.36
C LEU A 117 -9.63 -2.23 -14.63
N LEU A 118 -9.50 -1.03 -15.20
CA LEU A 118 -8.65 -0.76 -16.37
C LEU A 118 -7.16 -0.79 -16.05
N ILE A 119 -6.77 -0.55 -14.79
CA ILE A 119 -5.38 -0.30 -14.40
C ILE A 119 -4.81 -1.25 -13.36
N LYS A 120 -5.63 -2.13 -12.76
CA LYS A 120 -5.22 -3.02 -11.65
C LYS A 120 -4.01 -3.92 -11.97
N GLU A 121 -3.85 -4.30 -13.24
CA GLU A 121 -2.74 -5.12 -13.74
C GLU A 121 -1.55 -4.31 -14.26
N LEU A 122 -1.68 -2.99 -14.33
CA LEU A 122 -0.62 -2.13 -14.83
C LEU A 122 0.53 -2.03 -13.82
N ASN A 123 1.73 -1.88 -14.37
CA ASN A 123 2.93 -1.68 -13.59
C ASN A 123 3.04 -0.20 -13.20
N LEU A 124 2.93 0.10 -11.91
CA LEU A 124 3.00 1.47 -11.39
C LEU A 124 4.23 2.26 -11.89
N ILE A 125 5.37 1.59 -12.13
CA ILE A 125 6.63 2.21 -12.56
C ILE A 125 6.70 2.44 -14.06
N HIS A 126 6.14 1.54 -14.86
CA HIS A 126 6.30 1.56 -16.32
C HIS A 126 5.09 2.15 -17.05
N ASP A 127 3.91 2.00 -16.48
CA ASP A 127 2.62 2.31 -17.13
C ASP A 127 1.97 3.56 -16.51
N TYR A 128 2.74 4.40 -15.82
CA TYR A 128 2.24 5.57 -15.09
C TYR A 128 1.41 6.53 -15.95
N ASN A 129 1.74 6.70 -17.24
CA ASN A 129 0.95 7.54 -18.14
C ASN A 129 -0.47 7.01 -18.32
N GLN A 130 -0.62 5.69 -18.52
CA GLN A 130 -1.92 5.06 -18.68
C GLN A 130 -2.72 5.14 -17.37
N ILE A 131 -2.04 4.96 -16.23
CA ILE A 131 -2.64 5.13 -14.90
C ILE A 131 -3.16 6.57 -14.73
N VAL A 132 -2.35 7.58 -15.02
CA VAL A 132 -2.74 9.01 -14.96
C VAL A 132 -3.98 9.27 -15.81
N SER A 133 -3.99 8.79 -17.05
CA SER A 133 -5.13 8.97 -17.96
C SER A 133 -6.41 8.30 -17.45
N SER A 134 -6.32 7.12 -16.85
CA SER A 134 -7.50 6.40 -16.36
C SER A 134 -8.13 7.01 -15.10
N ILE A 135 -7.38 7.81 -14.34
CA ILE A 135 -7.85 8.38 -13.07
C ILE A 135 -8.07 9.89 -13.10
N GLN A 136 -7.79 10.55 -14.24
CA GLN A 136 -7.82 12.02 -14.35
C GLN A 136 -9.18 12.66 -14.06
N ASP A 137 -10.26 11.94 -14.36
CA ASP A 137 -11.63 12.44 -14.22
C ASP A 137 -12.28 12.01 -12.90
N LEU A 138 -11.51 11.44 -11.97
CA LEU A 138 -12.02 10.99 -10.67
C LEU A 138 -11.90 12.08 -9.61
N GLU A 139 -12.74 11.96 -8.58
CA GLU A 139 -12.59 12.79 -7.40
C GLU A 139 -11.29 12.49 -6.66
N TYR A 140 -10.73 13.51 -6.00
CA TYR A 140 -9.47 13.39 -5.27
C TYR A 140 -9.44 12.19 -4.30
N GLN A 141 -10.53 11.93 -3.58
CA GLN A 141 -10.59 10.82 -2.64
C GLN A 141 -10.46 9.46 -3.35
N ASP A 142 -11.11 9.30 -4.50
CA ASP A 142 -11.03 8.08 -5.30
C ASP A 142 -9.67 7.90 -5.93
N VAL A 143 -9.03 8.98 -6.41
CA VAL A 143 -7.65 8.96 -6.89
C VAL A 143 -6.72 8.44 -5.81
N ILE A 144 -6.80 8.99 -4.59
CA ILE A 144 -5.96 8.56 -3.47
C ILE A 144 -6.20 7.08 -3.14
N ARG A 145 -7.46 6.63 -3.03
CA ARG A 145 -7.79 5.22 -2.76
C ARG A 145 -7.19 4.29 -3.82
N ILE A 146 -7.36 4.62 -5.09
CA ILE A 146 -6.81 3.84 -6.21
C ILE A 146 -5.28 3.78 -6.15
N LEU A 147 -4.61 4.91 -5.89
CA LEU A 147 -3.15 4.93 -5.76
C LEU A 147 -2.67 4.04 -4.62
N LYS A 148 -3.33 4.08 -3.45
CA LYS A 148 -3.02 3.17 -2.34
C LYS A 148 -3.21 1.70 -2.74
N ILE A 149 -4.31 1.36 -3.42
CA ILE A 149 -4.56 0.01 -3.93
C ILE A 149 -3.44 -0.46 -4.87
N LEU A 150 -3.00 0.41 -5.80
CA LEU A 150 -1.93 0.09 -6.75
C LEU A 150 -0.57 -0.06 -6.06
N ILE A 151 -0.28 0.76 -5.04
CA ILE A 151 0.93 0.66 -4.22
C ILE A 151 0.93 -0.69 -3.49
N ILE A 152 -0.15 -1.01 -2.77
CA ILE A 152 -0.29 -2.26 -2.02
C ILE A 152 -0.13 -3.47 -2.95
N SER A 153 -0.86 -3.50 -4.06
CA SER A 153 -0.78 -4.58 -5.05
C SER A 153 0.62 -4.71 -5.65
N SER A 154 1.31 -3.59 -5.88
CA SER A 154 2.69 -3.60 -6.39
C SER A 154 3.68 -4.11 -5.34
N THR A 155 3.51 -3.75 -4.06
CA THR A 155 4.32 -4.24 -2.95
C THR A 155 4.17 -5.76 -2.81
N ILE A 156 2.94 -6.28 -2.74
CA ILE A 156 2.69 -7.72 -2.59
C ILE A 156 3.33 -8.51 -3.75
N ARG A 157 3.04 -8.13 -5.01
CA ARG A 157 3.62 -8.78 -6.19
C ARG A 157 5.15 -8.73 -6.21
N ARG A 158 5.75 -7.61 -5.78
CA ARG A 158 7.21 -7.47 -5.73
C ARG A 158 7.83 -8.33 -4.63
N HIS A 159 7.19 -8.40 -3.47
CA HIS A 159 7.64 -9.26 -2.38
C HIS A 159 7.59 -10.74 -2.80
N GLU A 160 6.47 -11.20 -3.36
CA GLU A 160 6.31 -12.57 -3.87
C GLU A 160 7.36 -12.94 -4.92
N ARG A 161 7.68 -12.02 -5.85
CA ARG A 161 8.76 -12.23 -6.82
C ARG A 161 10.12 -12.31 -6.15
N ARG A 162 10.41 -11.46 -5.16
CA ARG A 162 11.69 -11.47 -4.43
C ARG A 162 11.87 -12.73 -3.61
N THR A 163 10.82 -13.24 -2.97
CA THR A 163 10.88 -14.52 -2.22
C THR A 163 11.00 -15.71 -3.17
N PHE A 164 10.34 -15.68 -4.33
CA PHE A 164 10.49 -16.72 -5.35
C PHE A 164 11.91 -16.79 -5.93
N ILE A 165 12.51 -15.63 -6.26
CA ILE A 165 13.89 -15.56 -6.79
C ILE A 165 14.93 -15.96 -5.74
N ARG A 166 14.66 -15.69 -4.45
CA ARG A 166 15.50 -16.10 -3.32
C ARG A 166 15.19 -17.52 -2.81
N GLY A 167 14.34 -18.27 -3.53
CA GLY A 167 14.00 -19.66 -3.21
C GLY A 167 15.10 -20.66 -3.61
N CYS A 168 16.24 -20.59 -2.92
CA CYS A 168 17.14 -21.67 -2.50
C CYS A 168 17.73 -21.25 -1.16
#